data_AF-A0A2T2T2J8-F1
#
_entry.id   AF-A0A2T2T2J8-F1
#
_cell.length_a   1.000
_cell.length_b   1.000
_cell.length_c   1.000
_cell.angle_alpha   90.00
_cell.angle_beta   90.00
_cell.angle_gamma   90.00
#
_symmetry.space_group_name_H-M   'P 1'
#
loop_
_entity.id
_entity.type
_entity.pdbx_description
1 polymer ?
#
loop_
_entity_poly.entity_id
_entity_poly.type
_entity_poly.pdbx_seq_one_letter_code
_entity_poly.pdbx_strand_id
1 'polypeptide(L)'
;MTDQALPSSHAGDGSPDAELGTFKTLEQFILERQDFFSHSTGAFSRLLRDIGLAAKIVNRDMRRAGLIDIYGSTGETNVQGEVQQKMDALAHREFVQALRRGGECCLIGSEEHAEAIPLSSVS
;
A
#
# COMPACT_ATOMS: atom_id res chain seq x y z
N MET A 1 -0.52 -42.16 10.77
CA MET A 1 -1.97 -42.36 10.77
C MET A 1 -2.58 -41.48 11.85
N THR A 2 -2.98 -40.28 11.46
CA THR A 2 -4.15 -39.60 12.02
C THR A 2 -4.59 -38.65 10.92
N ASP A 3 -5.64 -39.08 10.26
CA ASP A 3 -6.42 -38.40 9.25
C ASP A 3 -7.04 -37.15 9.90
N GLN A 4 -6.67 -35.96 9.43
CA GLN A 4 -7.33 -34.73 9.82
C GLN A 4 -8.19 -34.30 8.63
N ALA A 5 -9.47 -34.66 8.72
CA ALA A 5 -10.49 -34.40 7.73
C ALA A 5 -10.53 -32.91 7.32
N LEU A 6 -10.63 -32.66 6.02
CA LEU A 6 -11.02 -31.36 5.48
C LEU A 6 -12.41 -30.98 6.02
N PRO A 7 -12.66 -29.72 6.40
CA PRO A 7 -14.00 -29.29 6.78
C PRO A 7 -14.97 -29.43 5.61
N SER A 8 -16.11 -30.04 5.89
CA SER A 8 -17.23 -30.26 4.98
C SER A 8 -17.74 -28.96 4.36
N SER A 9 -18.00 -28.98 3.05
CA SER A 9 -18.63 -27.88 2.33
C SER A 9 -20.02 -27.60 2.90
N HIS A 10 -20.16 -26.51 3.64
CA HIS A 10 -21.48 -25.95 3.91
C HIS A 10 -21.99 -25.28 2.64
N ALA A 11 -23.08 -25.83 2.11
CA ALA A 11 -23.90 -25.15 1.14
C ALA A 11 -24.29 -23.79 1.73
N GLY A 12 -23.84 -22.70 1.08
CA GLY A 12 -24.17 -21.34 1.51
C GLY A 12 -25.68 -21.16 1.52
N ASP A 13 -26.24 -20.77 2.66
CA ASP A 13 -27.68 -20.56 2.87
C ASP A 13 -28.22 -19.29 2.19
N GLY A 14 -27.40 -18.61 1.39
CA GLY A 14 -27.75 -17.36 0.72
C GLY A 14 -27.96 -16.19 1.70
N SER A 15 -27.59 -16.34 2.97
CA SER A 15 -27.61 -15.21 3.91
C SER A 15 -26.53 -14.20 3.50
N PRO A 16 -26.83 -12.89 3.55
CA PRO A 16 -25.82 -11.85 3.30
C PRO A 16 -24.62 -11.95 4.25
N ASP A 17 -24.81 -12.61 5.41
CA ASP A 17 -23.76 -12.88 6.40
C ASP A 17 -22.77 -13.96 5.94
N ALA A 18 -23.21 -14.96 5.15
CA ALA A 18 -22.33 -15.96 4.55
C ALA A 18 -21.44 -15.39 3.43
N GLU A 19 -21.94 -14.42 2.65
CA GLU A 19 -21.17 -13.70 1.64
C GLU A 19 -20.14 -12.75 2.27
N LEU A 20 -20.48 -12.08 3.38
CA LEU A 20 -19.54 -11.27 4.17
C LEU A 20 -18.34 -12.09 4.66
N GLY A 21 -18.54 -13.37 4.98
CA GLY A 21 -17.46 -14.30 5.37
C GLY A 21 -16.40 -14.53 4.28
N THR A 22 -16.70 -14.25 3.01
CA THR A 22 -15.76 -14.38 1.89
C THR A 22 -15.04 -13.07 1.56
N PHE A 23 -15.64 -11.91 1.87
CA PHE A 23 -15.04 -10.60 1.61
C PHE A 23 -14.09 -10.19 2.73
N LYS A 24 -12.78 -10.35 2.49
CA LYS A 24 -11.73 -9.93 3.42
C LYS A 24 -11.03 -8.67 2.91
N THR A 25 -11.06 -7.62 3.71
CA THR A 25 -10.29 -6.40 3.44
C THR A 25 -8.81 -6.62 3.71
N LEU A 26 -7.96 -5.79 3.10
CA LEU A 26 -6.53 -5.76 3.41
C LEU A 26 -6.28 -5.50 4.91
N GLU A 27 -7.07 -4.65 5.56
CA GLU A 27 -6.91 -4.35 6.99
C GLU A 27 -7.22 -5.57 7.86
N GLN A 28 -8.33 -6.25 7.60
CA GLN A 28 -8.65 -7.49 8.32
C GLN A 28 -7.57 -8.55 8.12
N PHE A 29 -7.07 -8.72 6.90
CA PHE A 29 -5.97 -9.63 6.65
C PHE A 29 -4.71 -9.25 7.45
N ILE A 30 -4.33 -7.97 7.48
CA ILE A 30 -3.16 -7.51 8.22
C ILE A 30 -3.31 -7.77 9.73
N LEU A 31 -4.48 -7.46 10.30
CA LEU A 31 -4.76 -7.68 11.73
C LEU A 31 -4.73 -9.16 12.08
N GLU A 32 -5.46 -9.99 11.33
CA GLU A 32 -5.46 -11.44 11.54
C GLU A 32 -4.03 -12.00 11.46
N ARG A 33 -3.25 -11.61 10.45
CA ARG A 33 -1.86 -12.06 10.28
C ARG A 33 -0.96 -11.60 11.41
N GLN A 34 -1.16 -10.40 11.94
CA GLN A 34 -0.41 -9.90 13.09
C GLN A 34 -0.66 -10.77 14.34
N ASP A 35 -1.92 -11.14 14.59
CA ASP A 35 -2.33 -11.91 15.77
C ASP A 35 -1.73 -13.34 15.81
N PHE A 36 -1.36 -13.90 14.66
CA PHE A 36 -0.61 -15.17 14.60
C PHE A 36 0.81 -15.07 15.21
N PHE A 37 1.33 -13.85 15.44
CA PHE A 37 2.67 -13.62 15.99
C PHE A 37 2.58 -12.85 17.31
N SER A 38 2.60 -13.57 18.43
CA SER A 38 2.49 -13.03 19.80
C SER A 38 3.53 -11.95 20.16
N HIS A 39 4.66 -11.90 19.46
CA HIS A 39 5.73 -10.92 19.66
C HIS A 39 5.73 -9.77 18.64
N SER A 40 4.69 -9.65 17.82
CA SER A 40 4.61 -8.58 16.82
C SER A 40 4.43 -7.22 17.48
N THR A 41 5.29 -6.26 17.11
CA THR A 41 5.20 -4.86 17.54
C THR A 41 4.18 -4.05 16.74
N GLY A 42 3.61 -4.64 15.69
CA GLY A 42 2.74 -3.98 14.71
C GLY A 42 3.46 -3.03 13.75
N ALA A 43 4.79 -2.94 13.79
CA ALA A 43 5.60 -2.09 12.92
C ALA A 43 5.36 -2.39 11.43
N PHE A 44 5.45 -3.66 11.05
CA PHE A 44 5.20 -4.07 9.67
C PHE A 44 3.76 -3.81 9.23
N SER A 45 2.78 -4.02 10.12
CA SER A 45 1.37 -3.72 9.84
C SER A 45 1.13 -2.24 9.58
N ARG A 46 1.80 -1.36 10.34
CA ARG A 46 1.75 0.11 10.12
C ARG A 46 2.38 0.47 8.77
N LEU A 47 3.55 -0.08 8.46
CA LEU A 47 4.19 0.10 7.15
C LEU A 47 3.28 -0.29 5.98
N LEU A 48 2.59 -1.44 6.07
CA LEU A 48 1.65 -1.89 5.04
C LEU A 48 0.43 -0.96 4.90
N ARG A 49 -0.07 -0.40 6.02
CA ARG A 49 -1.14 0.61 5.99
C ARG A 49 -0.70 1.89 5.31
N ASP A 50 0.53 2.35 5.52
CA ASP A 50 1.08 3.55 4.86
C ASP A 50 1.17 3.36 3.35
N ILE A 51 1.65 2.19 2.90
CA ILE A 51 1.68 1.79 1.48
C ILE A 51 0.26 1.78 0.91
N GLY A 52 -0.70 1.17 1.63
CA GLY A 52 -2.09 1.11 1.22
C GLY A 52 -2.75 2.49 1.12
N LEU A 53 -2.39 3.42 2.00
CA LEU A 53 -2.86 4.81 1.96
C LEU A 53 -2.30 5.54 0.73
N ALA A 54 -0.99 5.48 0.50
CA ALA A 54 -0.34 6.08 -0.66
C ALA A 54 -0.98 5.58 -1.97
N ALA A 55 -1.15 4.26 -2.11
CA ALA A 55 -1.77 3.65 -3.29
C ALA A 55 -3.20 4.15 -3.54
N LYS A 56 -4.01 4.33 -2.48
CA LYS A 56 -5.37 4.88 -2.60
C LYS A 56 -5.36 6.34 -3.06
N ILE A 57 -4.43 7.16 -2.55
CA ILE A 57 -4.29 8.57 -2.95
C ILE A 57 -3.89 8.66 -4.41
N VAL A 58 -2.86 7.91 -4.82
CA VAL A 58 -2.40 7.84 -6.22
C VAL A 58 -3.56 7.39 -7.13
N ASN A 59 -4.31 6.36 -6.73
CA ASN A 59 -5.45 5.89 -7.53
C ASN A 59 -6.56 6.94 -7.66
N ARG A 60 -6.86 7.68 -6.59
CA ARG A 60 -7.82 8.79 -6.62
C ARG A 60 -7.39 9.87 -7.61
N ASP A 61 -6.12 10.25 -7.56
CA ASP A 61 -5.59 11.32 -8.39
C ASP A 61 -5.50 10.88 -9.86
N MET A 62 -5.09 9.62 -10.11
CA MET A 62 -5.13 8.99 -11.44
C MET A 62 -6.55 8.97 -12.03
N ARG A 63 -7.57 8.64 -11.24
CA ARG A 63 -8.97 8.66 -11.70
C ARG A 63 -9.48 10.07 -12.04
N ARG A 64 -8.84 11.11 -11.48
CA ARG A 64 -9.19 12.50 -11.72
C ARG A 64 -8.29 13.17 -12.77
N ALA A 65 -7.26 12.49 -13.26
CA ALA A 65 -6.29 13.04 -14.20
C ALA A 65 -6.89 13.39 -15.58
N GLY A 66 -8.09 12.92 -15.92
CA GLY A 66 -8.83 13.39 -17.10
C GLY A 66 -9.50 14.76 -16.91
N LEU A 67 -9.62 15.24 -15.67
CA LEU A 67 -10.27 16.50 -15.29
C LEU A 67 -9.28 17.53 -14.72
N ILE A 68 -8.11 17.07 -14.31
CA ILE A 68 -7.02 17.85 -13.74
C ILE A 68 -5.81 17.57 -14.63
N ASP A 69 -4.99 18.54 -14.98
CA ASP A 69 -3.90 18.39 -15.96
C ASP A 69 -2.69 17.57 -15.44
N ILE A 70 -2.94 16.32 -15.02
CA ILE A 70 -1.97 15.38 -14.42
C ILE A 70 -1.47 14.35 -15.45
N TYR A 71 -2.06 14.30 -16.65
CA TYR A 71 -1.50 13.55 -17.77
C TYR A 71 -0.52 14.42 -18.56
N GLY A 72 0.61 13.84 -18.96
CA GLY A 72 1.67 14.49 -19.74
C GLY A 72 2.99 14.64 -18.99
N SER A 73 3.99 15.10 -19.72
CA SER A 73 5.32 15.34 -19.18
C SER A 73 5.32 16.55 -18.25
N THR A 74 6.19 16.55 -17.25
CA THR A 74 6.55 17.77 -16.52
C THR A 74 7.25 18.80 -17.43
N GLY A 75 7.76 18.34 -18.58
CA GLY A 75 8.65 19.12 -19.45
C GLY A 75 10.10 19.07 -18.99
N GLU A 76 10.38 18.37 -17.89
CA GLU A 76 11.70 18.20 -17.32
C GLU A 76 12.26 16.81 -17.67
N THR A 77 13.57 16.76 -17.84
CA THR A 77 14.32 15.50 -17.99
C THR A 77 14.78 15.06 -16.61
N ASN A 78 14.42 13.84 -16.21
CA ASN A 78 14.80 13.28 -14.92
C ASN A 78 16.31 12.97 -14.86
N VAL A 79 16.79 12.58 -13.67
CA VAL A 79 18.19 12.21 -13.40
C VAL A 79 18.69 11.02 -14.22
N GLN A 80 17.79 10.33 -14.94
CA GLN A 80 18.08 9.18 -15.80
C GLN A 80 18.07 9.55 -17.30
N GLY A 81 17.81 10.81 -17.65
CA GLY A 81 17.82 11.27 -19.05
C GLY A 81 16.49 11.07 -19.78
N GLU A 82 15.41 10.71 -19.08
CA GLU A 82 14.08 10.51 -19.63
C GLU A 82 13.13 11.68 -19.31
N VAL A 83 12.10 11.86 -20.12
CA VAL A 83 11.08 12.88 -19.86
C VAL A 83 10.19 12.41 -18.70
N GLN A 84 10.26 13.11 -17.56
CA GLN A 84 9.52 12.73 -16.37
C GLN A 84 8.01 12.91 -16.58
N GLN A 85 7.23 11.89 -16.21
CA GLN A 85 5.77 12.02 -16.23
C GLN A 85 5.29 12.65 -14.94
N LYS A 86 4.30 13.54 -15.03
CA LYS A 86 3.66 14.15 -13.85
C LYS A 86 3.09 13.11 -12.88
N MET A 87 2.66 11.96 -13.40
CA MET A 87 2.14 10.85 -12.61
C MET A 87 3.21 10.20 -11.74
N ASP A 88 4.41 10.01 -12.28
CA ASP A 88 5.50 9.34 -11.57
C ASP A 88 6.00 10.23 -10.42
N ALA A 89 6.14 11.53 -10.69
CA ALA A 89 6.44 12.53 -9.67
C ALA A 89 5.36 12.60 -8.57
N LEU A 90 4.08 12.48 -8.94
CA LEU A 90 2.98 12.42 -7.97
C LEU A 90 3.07 11.16 -7.11
N ALA A 91 3.23 9.98 -7.73
CA ALA A 91 3.33 8.72 -7.01
C ALA A 91 4.51 8.75 -6.03
N HIS A 92 5.68 9.16 -6.50
CA HIS A 92 6.87 9.35 -5.67
C HIS A 92 6.57 10.22 -4.44
N ARG A 93 5.97 11.40 -4.64
CA ARG A 93 5.62 12.32 -3.56
C ARG A 93 4.67 11.67 -2.53
N GLU A 94 3.59 11.03 -2.99
CA GLU A 94 2.60 10.46 -2.07
C GLU A 94 3.16 9.27 -1.27
N PHE A 95 3.99 8.42 -1.88
CA PHE A 95 4.67 7.33 -1.17
C PHE A 95 5.68 7.85 -0.15
N VAL A 96 6.52 8.82 -0.50
CA VAL A 96 7.48 9.42 0.43
C VAL A 96 6.76 10.07 1.62
N GLN A 97 5.66 10.79 1.37
CA GLN A 97 4.88 11.41 2.45
C GLN A 97 4.22 10.39 3.37
N ALA A 98 3.61 9.34 2.82
CA ALA A 98 2.95 8.31 3.61
C ALA A 98 3.96 7.56 4.50
N LEU A 99 5.07 7.10 3.91
CA LEU A 99 6.11 6.36 4.63
C LEU A 99 6.83 7.21 5.68
N ARG A 100 7.06 8.51 5.39
CA ARG A 100 7.62 9.45 6.37
C ARG A 100 6.69 9.66 7.56
N ARG A 101 5.38 9.78 7.33
CA ARG A 101 4.37 9.94 8.40
C ARG A 101 4.19 8.66 9.23
N GLY A 102 4.31 7.51 8.58
CA GLY A 102 4.19 6.20 9.20
C GLY A 102 5.27 5.89 10.23
N GLY A 103 6.49 6.37 9.99
CA GLY A 103 7.61 6.28 10.95
C GLY A 103 8.27 4.90 11.06
N GLU A 104 7.76 3.89 10.35
CA GLU A 104 8.27 2.50 10.37
C GLU A 104 9.31 2.23 9.27
N CYS A 105 9.53 3.18 8.36
CA CYS A 105 10.52 3.10 7.30
C CYS A 105 11.71 3.99 7.64
N CYS A 106 12.94 3.48 7.53
CA CYS A 106 14.17 4.24 7.79
C CYS A 106 14.86 4.76 6.51
N LEU A 107 14.56 4.16 5.36
CA LEU A 107 15.20 4.48 4.08
C LEU A 107 14.27 4.11 2.93
N ILE A 108 14.13 5.00 1.95
CA ILE A 108 13.41 4.74 0.69
C ILE A 108 14.41 4.75 -0.46
N GLY A 109 14.39 3.70 -1.29
CA GLY A 109 14.93 3.74 -2.64
C GLY A 109 13.80 4.02 -3.64
N SER A 110 13.99 4.97 -4.55
CA SER A 110 13.00 5.33 -5.56
C SER A 110 13.67 5.58 -6.90
N GLU A 111 13.05 5.11 -7.98
CA GLU A 111 13.52 5.37 -9.35
C GLU A 111 13.58 6.87 -9.67
N GLU A 112 12.63 7.64 -9.10
CA GLU A 112 12.55 9.09 -9.26
C GLU A 112 13.61 9.88 -8.46
N HIS A 113 14.44 9.22 -7.65
CA HIS A 113 15.43 9.88 -6.80
C HIS A 113 16.75 9.11 -6.76
N ALA A 114 17.81 9.70 -7.33
CA ALA A 114 19.10 9.03 -7.52
C ALA A 114 19.75 8.56 -6.20
N GLU A 115 19.61 9.35 -5.14
CA GLU A 115 20.12 9.00 -3.81
C GLU A 115 19.04 8.32 -2.97
N ALA A 116 19.42 7.46 -2.03
CA ALA A 116 18.45 6.93 -1.09
C ALA A 116 17.91 8.04 -0.18
N ILE A 117 16.61 8.02 0.11
CA ILE A 117 15.95 9.04 0.95
C ILE A 117 15.94 8.52 2.39
N PRO A 118 16.80 9.03 3.29
CA PRO A 118 16.72 8.67 4.70
C PRO A 118 15.45 9.24 5.32
N LEU A 119 14.75 8.40 6.06
CA LEU A 119 13.61 8.79 6.88
C LEU A 119 14.06 8.75 8.34
N SER A 120 14.32 9.92 8.91
CA SER A 120 14.44 10.05 10.35
C SER A 120 13.06 9.92 10.98
N SER A 121 12.95 9.12 12.02
CA SER A 121 11.82 9.21 12.93
C SER A 121 11.82 10.63 13.52
N VAL A 122 10.78 11.40 13.25
CA VAL A 122 10.56 12.64 14.00
C VAL A 122 10.33 12.22 15.45
N SER A 123 11.32 12.49 16.30
CA SER A 123 11.25 12.27 17.75
C SER A 123 10.26 13.22 18.40
#